data_AF-A0A950WDN4-F1
#
_entry.id   AF-A0A950WDN4-F1
#
_cell.length_a   1.000
_cell.length_b   1.000
_cell.length_c   1.000
_cell.angle_alpha   90.00
_cell.angle_beta   90.00
_cell.angle_gamma   90.00
#
_symmetry.space_group_name_H-M   'P 1'
#
loop_
_entity.id
_entity.type
_entity.pdbx_description
1 polymer ?
#
loop_
_entity_poly.entity_id
_entity_poly.type
_entity_poly.pdbx_seq_one_letter_code
_entity_poly.pdbx_strand_id
1 'polypeptide(L)'
;MTLVATLISPTSALDDVALGRARAVLPGTPSAPEWLAPSSAADMFFSAGDENDNRAIAERVREALGGQAIDVVVQKPASRRKQLFVADMDSTMIGQECIDELADLVGQKAHVAAITERAMRGELAFAPALRERVALLKGLPARVIDDVLAHRIVLTPGGRTLVATMRANGAYACLVSGGF
;
A
#
# COMPACT_ATOMS: atom_id res chain seq x y z
N MET A 1 -4.27 21.34 -18.02
CA MET A 1 -5.23 20.56 -17.20
C MET A 1 -4.90 20.74 -15.72
N THR A 2 -5.89 20.83 -14.82
CA THR A 2 -5.62 20.93 -13.37
C THR A 2 -5.33 19.56 -12.76
N LEU A 3 -4.22 19.47 -12.03
CA LEU A 3 -3.79 18.30 -11.27
C LEU A 3 -3.58 18.66 -9.80
N VAL A 4 -3.51 17.65 -8.95
CA VAL A 4 -3.07 17.75 -7.55
C VAL A 4 -1.88 16.84 -7.34
N ALA A 5 -0.84 17.36 -6.69
CA ALA A 5 0.26 16.59 -6.13
C ALA A 5 0.02 16.44 -4.63
N THR A 6 -0.17 15.20 -4.17
CA THR A 6 -0.25 14.87 -2.74
C THR A 6 1.11 14.34 -2.29
N LEU A 7 1.70 14.98 -1.29
CA LEU A 7 2.93 14.52 -0.62
C LEU A 7 2.54 13.85 0.69
N ILE A 8 3.12 12.69 0.98
CA ILE A 8 2.78 11.87 2.15
C ILE A 8 4.08 11.40 2.82
N SER A 9 4.26 11.75 4.09
CA SER A 9 5.40 11.33 4.90
C SER A 9 4.92 10.38 6.02
N PRO A 10 5.33 9.10 6.01
CA PRO A 10 4.97 8.16 7.06
C PRO A 10 5.62 8.49 8.42
N THR A 11 6.71 9.28 8.42
CA THR A 11 7.45 9.68 9.62
C THR A 11 7.04 11.06 10.14
N SER A 12 6.00 11.68 9.56
CA SER A 12 5.60 13.06 9.85
C SER A 12 6.73 14.08 9.70
N ALA A 13 7.57 13.87 8.68
CA ALA A 13 8.75 14.70 8.39
C ALA A 13 8.50 15.71 7.26
N LEU A 14 7.25 15.95 6.86
CA LEU A 14 6.93 16.94 5.85
C LEU A 14 7.05 18.34 6.48
N ASP A 15 7.96 19.16 5.96
CA ASP A 15 8.20 20.53 6.40
C ASP A 15 8.06 21.54 5.25
N ASP A 16 8.08 22.83 5.59
CA ASP A 16 7.94 23.91 4.60
C ASP A 16 9.08 23.91 3.56
N VAL A 17 10.25 23.39 3.92
CA VAL A 17 11.41 23.31 3.03
C VAL A 17 11.19 22.24 1.96
N ALA A 18 10.74 21.05 2.36
CA ALA A 18 10.37 19.96 1.47
C ALA A 18 9.21 20.37 0.56
N LEU A 19 8.18 21.00 1.13
CA LEU A 19 7.05 21.54 0.37
C LEU A 19 7.50 22.63 -0.63
N GLY A 20 8.41 23.51 -0.24
CA GLY A 20 8.99 24.53 -1.11
C GLY A 20 9.76 23.93 -2.28
N ARG A 21 10.59 22.90 -2.05
CA ARG A 21 11.32 22.17 -3.10
C ARG A 21 10.37 21.47 -4.06
N ALA A 22 9.38 20.75 -3.54
CA ALA A 22 8.38 20.08 -4.36
C ALA A 22 7.58 21.08 -5.20
N ARG A 23 7.16 22.20 -4.61
CA ARG A 23 6.43 23.27 -5.29
C ARG A 23 7.23 23.90 -6.43
N ALA A 24 8.53 24.08 -6.25
CA ALA A 24 9.39 24.73 -7.24
C ALA A 24 9.53 23.94 -8.56
N VAL A 25 9.28 22.63 -8.55
CA VAL A 25 9.42 21.77 -9.73
C VAL A 25 8.09 21.36 -10.37
N LEU A 26 6.97 21.73 -9.77
CA LEU A 26 5.65 21.52 -10.35
C LEU A 26 5.40 22.52 -11.50
N PRO A 27 4.76 22.09 -12.60
CA PRO A 27 4.52 22.96 -13.75
C PRO A 27 3.49 24.07 -13.46
N GLY A 28 3.59 25.16 -14.23
CA GLY A 28 2.70 26.31 -14.13
C GLY A 28 2.91 27.11 -12.84
N THR A 29 1.81 27.54 -12.22
CA THR A 29 1.83 28.25 -10.94
C THR A 29 1.10 27.42 -9.89
N PRO A 30 1.81 26.58 -9.12
CA PRO A 30 1.17 25.76 -8.09
C PRO A 30 0.61 26.61 -6.94
N SER A 31 -0.48 26.13 -6.36
CA SER A 31 -1.09 26.71 -5.16
C SER A 31 -0.12 26.68 -3.98
N ALA A 32 -0.47 27.38 -2.91
CA ALA A 32 0.16 27.11 -1.62
C ALA A 32 -0.15 25.66 -1.18
N PRO A 33 0.73 25.02 -0.39
CA PRO A 33 0.44 23.72 0.20
C PRO A 33 -0.80 23.77 1.11
N GLU A 34 -1.71 22.83 0.91
CA GLU A 34 -2.89 22.62 1.74
C GLU A 34 -2.67 21.38 2.62
N TRP A 35 -2.56 21.58 3.93
CA TRP A 35 -2.35 20.48 4.87
C TRP A 35 -3.60 19.60 4.97
N LEU A 36 -3.44 18.30 4.67
CA LEU A 36 -4.43 17.26 4.94
C LEU A 36 -4.27 16.68 6.35
N ALA A 37 -3.00 16.54 6.75
CA ALA A 37 -2.59 16.15 8.08
C ALA A 37 -1.27 16.88 8.38
N PRO A 38 -1.21 17.74 9.41
CA PRO A 38 -0.01 18.52 9.72
C PRO A 38 1.25 17.65 9.78
N SER A 39 2.30 18.06 9.08
CA SER A 39 3.59 17.37 8.95
C SER A 39 3.57 15.97 8.32
N SER A 40 2.40 15.39 8.02
CA SER A 40 2.28 14.06 7.42
C SER A 40 1.79 14.09 5.98
N ALA A 41 0.87 14.98 5.62
CA ALA A 41 0.34 15.01 4.26
C ALA A 41 -0.15 16.40 3.84
N ALA A 42 0.17 16.78 2.61
CA ALA A 42 -0.25 18.03 2.02
C ALA A 42 -0.54 17.90 0.52
N ASP A 43 -1.49 18.69 0.04
CA ASP A 43 -1.85 18.83 -1.37
C ASP A 43 -1.29 20.13 -1.96
N MET A 44 -0.91 20.08 -3.23
CA MET A 44 -0.64 21.25 -4.05
C MET A 44 -1.34 21.11 -5.39
N PHE A 45 -2.21 22.07 -5.72
CA PHE A 45 -2.92 22.13 -6.99
C PHE A 45 -2.09 22.91 -8.01
N PHE A 46 -2.06 22.44 -9.26
CA PHE A 46 -1.28 23.08 -10.31
C PHE A 46 -1.88 22.84 -11.70
N SER A 47 -1.48 23.67 -12.66
CA SER A 47 -1.85 23.49 -14.07
C SER A 47 -0.71 22.82 -14.82
N ALA A 48 -0.96 21.61 -15.32
CA ALA A 48 0.04 20.81 -16.04
C ALA A 48 0.34 21.33 -17.46
N GLY A 49 -0.40 22.33 -17.96
CA GLY A 49 -0.31 22.74 -19.36
C GLY A 49 -0.59 21.57 -20.30
N ASP A 50 0.35 21.31 -21.20
CA ASP A 50 0.36 20.20 -22.17
C ASP A 50 0.97 18.90 -21.60
N GLU A 51 1.56 18.95 -20.41
CA GLU A 51 2.14 17.78 -19.77
C GLU A 51 1.03 16.82 -19.32
N ASN A 52 1.10 15.57 -19.76
CA ASN A 52 0.10 14.54 -19.49
C ASN A 52 0.65 13.30 -18.79
N ASP A 53 1.96 13.29 -18.46
CA ASP A 53 2.61 12.20 -17.74
C ASP A 53 2.70 12.50 -16.24
N ASN A 54 1.66 12.08 -15.51
CA ASN A 54 1.63 12.22 -14.05
C ASN A 54 2.81 11.52 -13.36
N ARG A 55 3.34 10.44 -13.95
CA ARG A 55 4.44 9.68 -13.35
C ARG A 55 5.74 10.47 -13.45
N ALA A 56 6.03 11.03 -14.62
CA ALA A 56 7.21 11.88 -14.81
C ALA A 56 7.18 13.12 -13.89
N ILE A 57 6.01 13.74 -13.71
CA ILE A 57 5.85 14.85 -12.75
C ILE A 57 6.15 14.37 -11.32
N ALA A 58 5.58 13.23 -10.90
CA ALA A 58 5.81 12.68 -9.56
C ALA A 58 7.29 12.32 -9.32
N GLU A 59 7.97 11.74 -10.31
CA GLU A 59 9.40 11.40 -10.24
C GLU A 59 10.27 12.64 -10.09
N ARG A 60 10.03 13.69 -10.88
CA ARG A 60 10.72 14.98 -10.75
C ARG A 60 10.55 15.61 -9.36
N VAL A 61 9.35 15.51 -8.77
CA VAL A 61 9.12 15.97 -7.39
C VAL A 61 9.93 15.11 -6.41
N ARG A 62 9.95 13.78 -6.55
CA ARG A 62 10.77 12.90 -5.69
C ARG A 62 12.26 13.19 -5.80
N GLU A 63 12.77 13.49 -6.99
CA GLU A 63 14.15 13.91 -7.22
C GLU A 63 14.47 15.21 -6.48
N ALA A 64 13.57 16.21 -6.56
CA ALA A 64 13.72 17.48 -5.85
C ALA A 64 13.70 17.33 -4.31
N LEU A 65 13.02 16.29 -3.81
CA LEU A 65 13.01 15.94 -2.39
C LEU A 65 14.29 15.22 -1.93
N GLY A 66 15.18 14.83 -2.86
CA GLY A 66 16.53 14.36 -2.52
C GLY A 66 16.57 13.06 -1.73
N GLY A 67 15.67 12.12 -2.04
CA GLY A 67 15.63 10.80 -1.40
C GLY A 67 15.00 10.77 0.00
N GLN A 68 14.37 11.86 0.44
CA GLN A 68 13.53 11.83 1.63
C GLN A 68 12.42 10.78 1.49
N ALA A 69 12.07 10.11 2.60
CA ALA A 69 10.97 9.14 2.66
C ALA A 69 9.61 9.87 2.59
N ILE A 70 9.29 10.40 1.41
CA ILE A 70 8.05 11.10 1.09
C ILE A 70 7.49 10.50 -0.19
N ASP A 71 6.30 9.94 -0.09
CA ASP A 71 5.55 9.47 -1.25
C ASP A 71 4.92 10.66 -1.96
N VAL A 72 4.85 10.57 -3.30
CA VAL A 72 4.29 11.60 -4.17
C VAL A 72 3.26 10.96 -5.08
N VAL A 73 2.04 11.50 -5.08
CA VAL A 73 0.93 11.06 -5.94
C VAL A 73 0.42 12.25 -6.76
N VAL A 74 0.48 12.12 -8.08
CA VAL A 74 -0.06 13.13 -9.01
C VAL A 74 -1.30 12.58 -9.73
N GLN A 75 -2.42 13.27 -9.60
CA GLN A 75 -3.69 12.82 -10.18
C GLN A 75 -4.67 13.96 -10.46
N LYS A 76 -5.74 13.65 -11.20
CA LYS A 76 -6.84 14.60 -11.44
C LYS A 76 -7.70 14.70 -10.18
N PRO A 77 -8.04 15.92 -9.71
CA PRO A 77 -8.91 16.08 -8.53
C PRO A 77 -10.27 15.37 -8.69
N ALA A 78 -10.86 15.43 -9.89
CA ALA A 78 -12.18 14.90 -10.17
C ALA A 78 -12.31 13.37 -9.98
N SER A 79 -11.22 12.61 -10.15
CA SER A 79 -11.22 11.15 -10.03
C SER A 79 -10.50 10.63 -8.78
N ARG A 80 -10.11 11.52 -7.86
CA ARG A 80 -9.36 11.16 -6.64
C ARG A 80 -10.19 10.31 -5.68
N ARG A 81 -11.46 10.67 -5.46
CA ARG A 81 -12.37 9.89 -4.61
C ARG A 81 -12.80 8.62 -5.35
N LYS A 82 -12.58 7.45 -4.72
CA LYS A 82 -12.90 6.15 -5.29
C LYS A 82 -14.13 5.56 -4.61
N GLN A 83 -14.94 4.82 -5.36
CA GLN A 83 -16.14 4.13 -4.85
C GLN A 83 -15.93 2.64 -4.59
N LEU A 84 -14.78 2.10 -4.98
CA LEU A 84 -14.40 0.70 -4.78
C LEU A 84 -12.95 0.65 -4.28
N PHE A 85 -12.74 -0.07 -3.18
CA PHE A 85 -11.43 -0.46 -2.66
C PHE A 85 -11.32 -1.97 -2.69
N VAL A 86 -10.36 -2.48 -3.47
CA VAL A 86 -10.01 -3.90 -3.52
C VAL A 86 -8.59 -4.02 -3.02
N ALA A 87 -8.37 -4.89 -2.04
CA ALA A 87 -7.04 -5.15 -1.51
C ALA A 87 -6.77 -6.66 -1.47
N ASP A 88 -5.50 -7.00 -1.60
CA ASP A 88 -5.00 -8.31 -1.18
C ASP A 88 -4.94 -8.38 0.36
N MET A 89 -4.78 -9.59 0.91
CA MET A 89 -4.69 -9.84 2.34
C MET A 89 -3.24 -9.87 2.81
N ASP A 90 -2.52 -10.92 2.41
CA ASP A 90 -1.18 -11.24 2.90
C ASP A 90 -0.21 -10.15 2.42
N SER A 91 0.70 -9.75 3.30
CA SER A 91 1.66 -8.65 3.07
C SER A 91 1.03 -7.32 2.60
N THR A 92 -0.29 -7.14 2.77
CA THR A 92 -1.04 -5.96 2.32
C THR A 92 -1.93 -5.40 3.42
N MET A 93 -3.00 -6.11 3.79
CA MET A 93 -3.90 -5.72 4.90
C MET A 93 -3.47 -6.32 6.23
N ILE A 94 -2.63 -7.35 6.19
CA ILE A 94 -1.87 -7.91 7.32
C ILE A 94 -0.38 -7.93 6.98
N GLY A 95 0.47 -7.94 8.01
CA GLY A 95 1.93 -7.96 7.84
C GLY A 95 2.53 -9.36 7.64
N GLN A 96 1.71 -10.41 7.71
CA GLN A 96 2.14 -11.81 7.68
C GLN A 96 1.70 -12.49 6.38
N GLU A 97 2.32 -13.65 6.12
CA GLU A 97 1.86 -14.66 5.17
C GLU A 97 1.15 -15.78 5.95
N CYS A 98 -0.18 -15.88 5.85
CA CYS A 98 -0.97 -16.78 6.71
C CYS A 98 -0.53 -18.25 6.65
N ILE A 99 -0.20 -18.74 5.45
CA ILE A 99 0.21 -20.14 5.25
C ILE A 99 1.59 -20.41 5.88
N ASP A 100 2.50 -19.44 5.85
CA ASP A 100 3.82 -19.55 6.46
C ASP A 100 3.72 -19.60 7.99
N GLU A 101 2.79 -18.82 8.57
CA GLU A 101 2.51 -18.85 10.02
C GLU A 101 1.91 -20.19 10.47
N LEU A 102 1.06 -20.82 9.65
CA LEU A 102 0.57 -22.18 9.88
C LEU A 102 1.69 -23.23 9.75
N ALA A 103 2.57 -23.07 8.77
CA ALA A 103 3.68 -23.99 8.53
C ALA A 103 4.74 -23.98 9.64
N ASP A 104 4.90 -22.84 10.31
CA ASP A 104 5.79 -22.70 11.46
C ASP A 104 5.44 -23.66 12.61
N LEU A 105 4.16 -23.95 12.79
CA LEU A 105 3.66 -24.83 13.85
C LEU A 105 4.02 -26.30 13.63
N VAL A 106 4.42 -26.66 12.39
CA VAL A 106 4.97 -27.98 12.05
C VAL A 106 6.46 -27.92 11.69
N GLY A 107 7.13 -26.80 11.96
CA GLY A 107 8.56 -26.62 11.69
C GLY A 107 8.91 -26.48 10.20
N GLN A 108 7.94 -26.21 9.33
CA GLN A 108 8.11 -26.17 7.88
C GLN A 108 8.12 -24.75 7.30
N LYS A 109 8.16 -23.70 8.15
CA LYS A 109 8.10 -22.29 7.73
C LYS A 109 9.08 -21.97 6.60
N ALA A 110 10.35 -22.34 6.74
CA ALA A 110 11.38 -22.02 5.75
C ALA A 110 11.11 -22.68 4.38
N HIS A 111 10.58 -23.91 4.38
CA HIS A 111 10.26 -24.62 3.16
C HIS A 111 9.06 -24.00 2.44
N VAL A 112 8.00 -23.68 3.19
CA VAL A 112 6.80 -23.03 2.65
C VAL A 112 7.12 -21.63 2.15
N ALA A 113 7.86 -20.83 2.91
CA ALA A 113 8.28 -19.48 2.52
C ALA A 113 9.07 -19.47 1.20
N ALA A 114 9.96 -20.45 0.99
CA ALA A 114 10.70 -20.57 -0.27
C ALA A 114 9.78 -20.87 -1.48
N ILE A 115 8.72 -21.65 -1.29
CA ILE A 115 7.71 -21.89 -2.33
C ILE A 115 6.88 -20.61 -2.57
N THR A 116 6.48 -19.92 -1.49
CA THR A 116 5.72 -18.65 -1.53
C THR A 116 6.49 -17.60 -2.32
N GLU A 117 7.77 -17.39 -2.02
CA GLU A 117 8.62 -16.39 -2.69
C GLU A 117 8.75 -16.67 -4.20
N ARG A 118 8.99 -17.93 -4.58
CA ARG A 118 9.08 -18.33 -6.00
C ARG A 118 7.75 -18.14 -6.73
N ALA A 119 6.62 -18.41 -6.07
CA ALA A 119 5.30 -18.17 -6.64
C ALA A 119 5.04 -16.67 -6.85
N MET A 120 5.40 -15.81 -5.88
CA MET A 120 5.25 -14.35 -5.99
C MET A 120 6.15 -13.74 -7.07
N ARG A 121 7.33 -14.30 -7.31
CA ARG A 121 8.22 -13.92 -8.43
C ARG A 121 7.73 -14.42 -9.80
N GLY A 122 6.67 -15.21 -9.84
CA GLY A 122 6.14 -15.81 -11.07
C GLY A 122 6.94 -17.00 -11.59
N GLU A 123 7.86 -17.54 -10.80
CA GLU A 123 8.67 -18.73 -11.16
C GLU A 123 7.87 -20.03 -11.02
N LEU A 124 6.83 -20.03 -10.18
CA LEU A 124 5.88 -21.13 -10.01
C LEU A 124 4.46 -20.66 -10.31
N ALA A 125 3.69 -21.54 -10.96
CA ALA A 125 2.26 -21.29 -11.13
C ALA A 125 1.55 -21.30 -9.75
N PHE A 126 0.65 -20.35 -9.54
CA PHE A 126 -0.03 -20.14 -8.27
C PHE A 126 -0.74 -21.39 -7.74
N ALA A 127 -1.59 -22.03 -8.56
CA ALA A 127 -2.42 -23.14 -8.09
C ALA A 127 -1.60 -24.40 -7.69
N PRO A 128 -0.59 -24.84 -8.46
CA PRO A 128 0.34 -25.88 -8.00
C PRO A 128 1.10 -25.50 -6.73
N ALA A 129 1.66 -24.28 -6.66
CA ALA A 129 2.39 -23.81 -5.47
C ALA A 129 1.49 -23.75 -4.22
N LEU A 130 0.23 -23.35 -4.36
CA LEU A 130 -0.74 -23.38 -3.26
C LEU A 130 -1.02 -24.81 -2.80
N ARG A 131 -1.24 -25.76 -3.72
CA ARG A 131 -1.47 -27.17 -3.36
C ARG A 131 -0.29 -27.78 -2.62
N GLU A 132 0.93 -27.49 -3.07
CA GLU A 132 2.16 -27.96 -2.43
C GLU A 132 2.28 -27.43 -1.00
N ARG A 133 2.11 -26.12 -0.81
CA ARG A 133 2.16 -25.50 0.52
C ARG A 133 1.08 -26.03 1.46
N VAL A 134 -0.15 -26.18 0.99
CA VAL A 134 -1.27 -26.69 1.80
C VAL A 134 -1.08 -28.16 2.16
N ALA A 135 -0.48 -28.97 1.28
CA ALA A 135 -0.21 -30.38 1.58
C ALA A 135 0.73 -30.57 2.79
N LEU A 136 1.64 -29.61 3.02
CA LEU A 136 2.56 -29.61 4.16
C LEU A 136 1.86 -29.35 5.51
N LEU A 137 0.62 -28.85 5.48
CA LEU A 137 -0.20 -28.61 6.67
C LEU A 137 -1.01 -29.84 7.10
N LYS A 138 -0.86 -30.99 6.42
CA LYS A 138 -1.62 -32.20 6.70
C LYS A 138 -1.43 -32.67 8.14
N GLY A 139 -2.55 -32.84 8.84
CA GLY A 139 -2.58 -33.31 10.23
C GLY A 139 -2.66 -32.19 11.26
N LEU A 140 -2.58 -30.92 10.85
CA LEU A 140 -2.84 -29.79 11.75
C LEU A 140 -4.34 -29.76 12.13
N PRO A 141 -4.67 -29.65 13.44
CA PRO A 141 -6.05 -29.51 13.87
C PRO A 141 -6.57 -28.11 13.56
N ALA A 142 -7.81 -27.99 13.09
CA ALA A 142 -8.39 -26.71 12.65
C ALA A 142 -8.36 -25.59 13.71
N ARG A 143 -8.40 -25.94 15.00
CA ARG A 143 -8.29 -25.00 16.13
C ARG A 143 -7.04 -24.11 16.07
N VAL A 144 -6.01 -24.57 15.38
CA VAL A 144 -4.76 -23.83 15.18
C VAL A 144 -4.99 -22.52 14.42
N ILE A 145 -6.02 -22.46 13.56
CA ILE A 145 -6.36 -21.23 12.83
C ILE A 145 -6.72 -20.12 13.83
N ASP A 146 -7.53 -20.44 14.83
CA ASP A 146 -7.92 -19.47 15.87
C ASP A 146 -6.70 -18.98 16.66
N ASP A 147 -5.77 -19.89 16.98
CA ASP A 147 -4.52 -19.54 17.68
C ASP A 147 -3.64 -18.59 16.83
N VAL A 148 -3.51 -18.84 15.52
CA VAL A 148 -2.76 -17.97 14.59
C VAL A 148 -3.43 -16.59 14.49
N LEU A 149 -4.75 -16.55 14.30
CA LEU A 149 -5.52 -15.31 14.22
C LEU A 149 -5.39 -14.46 15.49
N ALA A 150 -5.43 -15.10 16.67
CA ALA A 150 -5.38 -14.41 17.95
C ALA A 150 -3.98 -13.89 18.31
N HIS A 151 -2.91 -14.58 17.87
CA HIS A 151 -1.57 -14.35 18.41
C HIS A 151 -0.51 -13.96 17.39
N ARG A 152 -0.72 -14.21 16.09
CA ARG A 152 0.30 -13.97 15.06
C ARG A 152 -0.11 -12.91 14.04
N ILE A 153 -1.40 -12.72 13.81
CA ILE A 153 -1.88 -11.78 12.78
C ILE A 153 -1.92 -10.35 13.32
N VAL A 154 -1.20 -9.47 12.62
CA VAL A 154 -1.16 -8.03 12.90
C VAL A 154 -1.64 -7.30 11.67
N LEU A 155 -2.67 -6.47 11.84
CA LEU A 155 -3.18 -5.62 10.77
C LEU A 155 -2.12 -4.60 10.36
N THR A 156 -2.02 -4.34 9.06
CA THR A 156 -1.13 -3.31 8.52
C THR A 156 -1.46 -1.95 9.15
N PRO A 157 -0.45 -1.19 9.61
CA PRO A 157 -0.64 0.15 10.15
C PRO A 157 -1.48 1.02 9.21
N GLY A 158 -2.49 1.68 9.76
CA GLY A 158 -3.43 2.51 8.98
C GLY A 158 -4.52 1.73 8.23
N GLY A 159 -4.45 0.40 8.12
CA GLY A 159 -5.45 -0.41 7.39
C GLY A 159 -6.87 -0.26 7.93
N ARG A 160 -7.05 -0.25 9.26
CA ARG A 160 -8.35 0.02 9.89
C ARG A 160 -8.88 1.41 9.52
N THR A 161 -8.03 2.44 9.65
CA THR A 161 -8.37 3.83 9.33
C THR A 161 -8.73 4.00 7.86
N LEU A 162 -7.98 3.37 6.96
CA LEU A 162 -8.22 3.37 5.51
C LEU A 162 -9.61 2.82 5.19
N VAL A 163 -9.92 1.60 5.65
CA VAL A 163 -11.22 0.96 5.38
C VAL A 163 -12.37 1.76 5.97
N ALA A 164 -12.23 2.22 7.23
CA ALA A 164 -13.26 3.04 7.87
C ALA A 164 -13.51 4.34 7.10
N THR A 165 -12.45 5.04 6.69
CA THR A 165 -12.54 6.30 5.93
C THR A 165 -13.18 6.08 4.56
N MET A 166 -12.77 5.03 3.84
CA MET A 166 -13.34 4.68 2.54
C MET A 166 -14.85 4.40 2.65
N ARG A 167 -15.26 3.58 3.62
CA ARG A 167 -16.68 3.25 3.84
C ARG A 167 -17.51 4.47 4.25
N ALA A 168 -16.97 5.32 5.12
CA ALA A 168 -17.62 6.57 5.52
C ALA A 168 -17.84 7.53 4.34
N ASN A 169 -17.04 7.41 3.27
CA ASN A 169 -17.18 8.17 2.03
C ASN A 169 -17.96 7.40 0.94
N GLY A 170 -18.70 6.35 1.31
CA GLY A 170 -19.58 5.61 0.40
C GLY A 170 -18.89 4.59 -0.50
N ALA A 171 -17.61 4.29 -0.26
CA ALA A 171 -16.92 3.25 -1.01
C ALA A 171 -17.26 1.85 -0.50
N TYR A 172 -17.37 0.89 -1.42
CA TYR A 172 -17.38 -0.52 -1.12
C TYR A 172 -15.94 -1.02 -0.93
N ALA A 173 -15.67 -1.73 0.16
CA ALA A 173 -14.36 -2.29 0.46
C ALA A 173 -14.44 -3.81 0.45
N CYS A 174 -13.60 -4.47 -0.36
CA CYS A 174 -13.48 -5.92 -0.40
C CYS A 174 -12.02 -6.38 -0.36
N LEU A 175 -11.87 -7.60 0.16
CA LEU A 175 -10.61 -8.33 0.21
C LEU A 175 -10.67 -9.42 -0.85
N VAL A 176 -9.63 -9.55 -1.65
CA VAL A 176 -9.47 -10.63 -2.63
C VAL A 176 -8.14 -11.29 -2.34
N SER A 177 -8.18 -12.50 -1.79
CA SER A 177 -6.99 -13.23 -1.37
C SER A 177 -6.97 -14.63 -1.98
N GLY A 178 -5.76 -15.13 -2.19
CA GLY A 178 -5.50 -16.54 -2.49
C GLY A 178 -5.29 -17.42 -1.25
N GLY A 179 -5.31 -16.82 -0.05
CA GLY A 179 -5.10 -17.47 1.24
C GLY A 179 -6.39 -17.87 1.96
N PHE A 180 -6.26 -18.18 3.25
CA PHE A 180 -7.34 -18.61 4.15
C PHE A 180 -7.33 -17.79 5.44
#